data_AF-A0A538KKT0-F1
#
_entry.id   AF-A0A538KKT0-F1
#
_cell.length_a   1.000
_cell.length_b   1.000
_cell.length_c   1.000
_cell.angle_alpha   90.00
_cell.angle_beta   90.00
_cell.angle_gamma   90.00
#
_symmetry.space_group_name_H-M   'P 1'
#
loop_
_entity.id
_entity.type
_entity.pdbx_description
1 polymer ?
#
loop_
_entity_poly.entity_id
_entity_poly.type
_entity_poly.pdbx_seq_one_letter_code
_entity_poly.pdbx_strand_id
1 'polypeptide(L)'
;MASNRGDIDRRVIRAAEAALAKRKFVTAIDVLVGVGWLEPRRVDEWRQGRVEYLERVTVANLGKISTAMRSFRRWAQARGLKPSETAYLARTRDRRPLRFSKSGDPGIEQAYRTHWVSPELSEKKRARLAERESRPPELVVVSPLRDFTCSACGEEQGGWLIMEDGGPVCMACADMAHLVFWPSGDAALTRRAKAGSRLSAVVVRFSGSRRR
;
A
#
# COMPACT_ATOMS: atom_id res chain seq x y z
N MET A 1 -15.17 -24.25 -20.00
CA MET A 1 -14.00 -23.53 -19.44
C MET A 1 -13.67 -22.19 -20.13
N ALA A 2 -13.98 -21.97 -21.42
CA ALA A 2 -13.70 -20.70 -22.13
C ALA A 2 -14.50 -19.48 -21.61
N SER A 3 -15.74 -19.70 -21.16
CA SER A 3 -16.66 -18.65 -20.69
C SER A 3 -16.16 -17.88 -19.44
N ASN A 4 -15.51 -18.57 -18.49
CA ASN A 4 -15.01 -17.94 -17.25
C ASN A 4 -13.72 -17.12 -17.48
N ARG A 5 -12.89 -17.51 -18.46
CA ARG A 5 -11.66 -16.77 -18.81
C ARG A 5 -11.95 -15.46 -19.53
N GLY A 6 -12.94 -15.47 -20.43
CA GLY A 6 -13.40 -14.26 -21.12
C GLY A 6 -14.01 -13.22 -20.17
N ASP A 7 -14.71 -13.66 -19.12
CA ASP A 7 -15.23 -12.75 -18.09
C ASP A 7 -14.11 -12.10 -17.27
N ILE A 8 -13.13 -12.89 -16.83
CA ILE A 8 -11.96 -12.38 -16.09
C ILE A 8 -11.21 -11.35 -16.94
N ASP A 9 -10.94 -11.65 -18.21
CA ASP A 9 -10.25 -10.74 -19.13
C ASP A 9 -10.99 -9.39 -19.23
N ARG A 10 -12.30 -9.41 -19.46
CA ARG A 10 -13.10 -8.19 -19.58
C ARG A 10 -13.08 -7.34 -18.31
N ARG A 11 -13.23 -7.97 -17.14
CA ARG A 11 -13.22 -7.28 -15.84
C ARG A 11 -11.87 -6.67 -15.52
N VAL A 12 -10.79 -7.41 -15.81
CA VAL A 12 -9.41 -6.93 -15.65
C VAL A 12 -9.15 -5.70 -16.51
N ILE A 13 -9.52 -5.74 -17.80
CA ILE A 13 -9.34 -4.62 -18.72
C ILE A 13 -10.12 -3.39 -18.22
N ARG A 14 -11.40 -3.56 -17.85
CA ARG A 14 -12.23 -2.46 -17.33
C ARG A 14 -11.62 -1.83 -16.07
N ALA A 15 -11.15 -2.64 -15.13
CA ALA A 15 -10.50 -2.16 -13.92
C ALA A 15 -9.19 -1.41 -14.24
N ALA A 16 -8.39 -1.95 -15.16
CA ALA A 16 -7.12 -1.36 -15.54
C ALA A 16 -7.29 -0.02 -16.28
N GLU A 17 -8.28 0.08 -17.18
CA GLU A 17 -8.62 1.33 -17.88
C GLU A 17 -9.10 2.41 -16.91
N ALA A 18 -9.98 2.06 -15.97
CA ALA A 18 -10.46 2.99 -14.96
C ALA A 18 -9.31 3.53 -14.08
N ALA A 19 -8.39 2.66 -13.66
CA ALA A 19 -7.20 3.06 -12.89
C ALA A 19 -6.27 3.97 -13.72
N LEU A 20 -5.98 3.58 -14.96
CA LEU A 20 -5.12 4.33 -15.87
C LEU A 20 -5.68 5.73 -16.17
N ALA A 21 -6.99 5.84 -16.41
CA ALA A 21 -7.65 7.12 -16.66
C ALA A 21 -7.53 8.07 -15.45
N LYS A 22 -7.68 7.53 -14.23
CA LYS A 22 -7.64 8.31 -12.99
C LYS A 22 -6.23 8.74 -12.58
N ARG A 23 -5.23 7.86 -12.73
CA ARG A 23 -3.89 8.03 -12.13
C ARG A 23 -2.76 8.22 -13.15
N LYS A 24 -3.01 7.94 -14.44
CA LYS A 24 -2.01 7.86 -15.52
C LYS A 24 -1.00 6.71 -15.38
N PHE A 25 -1.27 5.77 -14.49
CA PHE A 25 -0.61 4.48 -14.37
C PHE A 25 -1.57 3.47 -13.73
N VAL A 26 -1.22 2.19 -13.78
CA VAL A 26 -2.01 1.10 -13.20
C VAL A 26 -1.10 0.05 -12.60
N THR A 27 -1.51 -0.51 -11.47
CA THR A 27 -0.80 -1.56 -10.73
C THR A 27 -1.61 -2.84 -10.65
N ALA A 28 -0.97 -3.95 -10.27
CA ALA A 28 -1.67 -5.19 -9.97
C ALA A 28 -2.70 -5.03 -8.84
N ILE A 29 -2.41 -4.21 -7.83
CA ILE A 29 -3.34 -3.90 -6.73
C ILE A 29 -4.58 -3.19 -7.25
N ASP A 30 -4.42 -2.19 -8.13
CA ASP A 30 -5.57 -1.49 -8.73
C ASP A 30 -6.50 -2.46 -9.47
N VAL A 31 -5.92 -3.42 -10.20
CA VAL A 31 -6.70 -4.46 -10.90
C VAL A 31 -7.42 -5.35 -9.90
N LEU A 32 -6.73 -5.88 -8.90
CA LEU A 32 -7.34 -6.77 -7.90
C LEU A 32 -8.46 -6.08 -7.10
N VAL A 33 -8.28 -4.79 -6.78
CA VAL A 33 -9.32 -3.97 -6.15
C VAL A 33 -10.47 -3.71 -7.12
N GLY A 34 -10.17 -3.28 -8.35
CA GLY A 34 -11.19 -2.93 -9.34
C GLY A 34 -12.04 -4.11 -9.82
N VAL A 35 -11.50 -5.33 -9.81
CA VAL A 35 -12.31 -6.55 -10.05
C VAL A 35 -13.05 -7.03 -8.81
N GLY A 36 -12.78 -6.46 -7.63
CA GLY A 36 -13.42 -6.82 -6.36
C GLY A 36 -12.86 -8.07 -5.69
N TRP A 37 -11.60 -8.43 -5.95
CA TRP A 37 -10.94 -9.57 -5.31
C TRP A 37 -10.09 -9.19 -4.09
N LEU A 38 -9.82 -7.89 -3.94
CA LEU A 38 -9.00 -7.35 -2.87
C LEU A 38 -9.66 -6.10 -2.31
N GLU A 39 -9.93 -6.08 -1.01
CA GLU A 39 -10.53 -4.92 -0.35
C GLU A 39 -9.45 -3.89 0.03
N PRO A 40 -9.70 -2.58 -0.10
CA PRO A 40 -8.74 -1.55 0.28
C PRO A 40 -8.21 -1.69 1.72
N ARG A 41 -9.08 -2.06 2.66
CA ARG A 41 -8.69 -2.30 4.07
C ARG A 41 -7.65 -3.42 4.20
N ARG A 42 -7.76 -4.49 3.40
CA ARG A 42 -6.80 -5.60 3.40
C ARG A 42 -5.46 -5.19 2.80
N VAL A 43 -5.45 -4.25 1.85
CA VAL A 43 -4.22 -3.63 1.36
C VAL A 43 -3.54 -2.84 2.47
N ASP A 44 -4.29 -2.08 3.27
CA ASP A 44 -3.72 -1.34 4.39
C ASP A 44 -3.16 -2.28 5.48
N GLU A 45 -3.89 -3.35 5.81
CA GLU A 45 -3.41 -4.42 6.71
C GLU A 45 -2.10 -5.05 6.22
N TRP A 46 -2.02 -5.39 4.94
CA TRP A 46 -0.80 -5.92 4.33
C TRP A 46 0.33 -4.88 4.33
N ARG A 47 0.04 -3.61 4.00
CA ARG A 47 1.02 -2.53 4.07
C ARG A 47 1.52 -2.28 5.49
N GLN A 48 0.73 -2.59 6.51
CA GLN A 48 1.13 -2.53 7.92
C GLN A 48 1.90 -3.76 8.39
N GLY A 49 2.19 -4.72 7.50
CA GLY A 49 2.89 -5.96 7.82
C GLY A 49 2.03 -7.03 8.52
N ARG A 50 0.76 -6.71 8.85
CA ARG A 50 -0.20 -7.62 9.51
C ARG A 50 -0.66 -8.80 8.65
N VAL A 51 -0.27 -8.80 7.38
CA VAL A 51 -0.50 -9.91 6.45
C VAL A 51 0.84 -10.25 5.81
N GLU A 52 1.23 -11.52 5.90
CA GLU A 52 2.52 -12.02 5.41
C GLU A 52 2.72 -11.83 3.90
N TYR A 53 1.68 -12.05 3.10
CA TYR A 53 1.69 -11.83 1.66
C TYR A 53 0.29 -11.46 1.12
N LEU A 54 0.23 -10.61 0.10
CA LEU A 54 -1.02 -10.03 -0.40
C LEU A 54 -2.06 -11.06 -0.89
N GLU A 55 -1.60 -12.12 -1.58
CA GLU A 55 -2.48 -13.18 -2.09
C GLU A 55 -3.25 -13.89 -0.96
N ARG A 56 -2.76 -13.86 0.29
CA ARG A 56 -3.44 -14.46 1.45
C ARG A 56 -4.80 -13.84 1.74
N VAL A 57 -4.96 -12.55 1.44
CA VAL A 57 -6.18 -11.77 1.69
C VAL A 57 -6.93 -11.43 0.41
N THR A 58 -6.53 -12.05 -0.71
CA THR A 58 -7.24 -11.96 -1.98
C THR A 58 -8.29 -13.07 -2.02
N VAL A 59 -9.55 -12.72 -2.31
CA VAL A 59 -10.69 -13.66 -2.25
C VAL A 59 -10.65 -14.70 -3.38
N ALA A 60 -10.02 -14.39 -4.50
CA ALA A 60 -9.88 -15.30 -5.62
C ALA A 60 -8.76 -16.33 -5.40
N ASN A 61 -8.93 -17.54 -5.95
CA ASN A 61 -7.88 -18.56 -5.92
C ASN A 61 -6.69 -18.20 -6.83
N LEU A 62 -5.54 -18.85 -6.59
CA LEU A 62 -4.29 -18.58 -7.31
C LEU A 62 -4.41 -18.76 -8.83
N GLY A 63 -5.23 -19.70 -9.31
CA GLY A 63 -5.46 -19.90 -10.75
C GLY A 63 -6.17 -18.72 -11.42
N LYS A 64 -7.18 -18.15 -10.75
CA LYS A 64 -7.88 -16.93 -11.19
C LYS A 64 -6.95 -15.72 -11.15
N ILE A 65 -6.20 -15.55 -10.07
CA ILE A 65 -5.21 -14.48 -9.91
C ILE A 65 -4.17 -14.54 -11.03
N SER A 66 -3.56 -15.71 -11.25
CA SER A 66 -2.58 -15.95 -12.31
C SER A 66 -3.13 -15.62 -13.71
N THR A 67 -4.40 -16.00 -13.96
CA THR A 67 -5.09 -15.69 -15.22
C THR A 67 -5.29 -14.18 -15.38
N ALA A 68 -5.75 -13.50 -14.33
CA ALA A 68 -5.93 -12.05 -14.33
C ALA A 68 -4.60 -11.31 -14.55
N MET A 69 -3.52 -11.71 -13.87
CA MET A 69 -2.21 -11.07 -13.99
C MET A 69 -1.59 -11.27 -15.39
N ARG A 70 -1.79 -12.43 -16.03
CA ARG A 70 -1.42 -12.63 -17.44
C ARG A 70 -2.22 -11.71 -18.36
N SER A 71 -3.53 -11.62 -18.15
CA SER A 71 -4.42 -10.78 -18.96
C SER A 71 -4.04 -9.30 -18.84
N PHE A 72 -3.81 -8.83 -17.62
CA PHE A 72 -3.38 -7.48 -17.31
C PHE A 72 -2.06 -7.13 -18.00
N ARG A 73 -1.05 -8.00 -17.89
CA ARG A 73 0.25 -7.79 -18.53
C ARG A 73 0.14 -7.69 -20.05
N ARG A 74 -0.61 -8.61 -20.66
CA ARG A 74 -0.86 -8.63 -22.12
C ARG A 74 -1.55 -7.34 -22.56
N TRP A 75 -2.58 -6.90 -21.84
CA TRP A 75 -3.27 -5.64 -22.11
C TRP A 75 -2.33 -4.43 -22.01
N ALA A 76 -1.51 -4.36 -20.96
CA ALA A 76 -0.60 -3.23 -20.74
C ALA A 76 0.46 -3.13 -21.85
N GLN A 77 1.02 -4.27 -22.27
CA GLN A 77 1.96 -4.36 -23.39
C GLN A 77 1.30 -3.96 -24.72
N ALA A 78 0.11 -4.49 -25.01
CA ALA A 78 -0.64 -4.14 -26.23
C ALA A 78 -0.98 -2.64 -26.31
N ARG A 79 -1.16 -1.99 -25.16
CA ARG A 79 -1.42 -0.55 -25.05
C ARG A 79 -0.14 0.30 -25.03
N GLY A 80 1.04 -0.31 -25.17
CA GLY A 80 2.34 0.37 -25.20
C GLY A 80 2.73 1.05 -23.89
N LEU A 81 2.14 0.62 -22.76
CA LEU A 81 2.48 1.18 -21.45
C LEU A 81 3.93 0.86 -21.08
N LYS A 82 4.57 1.77 -20.35
CA LYS A 82 5.96 1.62 -19.93
C LYS A 82 6.02 0.95 -18.55
N PRO A 83 6.74 -0.18 -18.40
CA PRO A 83 6.92 -0.78 -17.09
C PRO A 83 7.83 0.10 -16.23
N SER A 84 7.49 0.21 -14.95
CA SER A 84 8.31 0.86 -13.94
C SER A 84 8.23 0.05 -12.65
N GLU A 85 9.35 -0.54 -12.24
CA GLU A 85 9.40 -1.27 -10.98
C GLU A 85 9.35 -0.30 -9.78
N THR A 86 8.60 -0.67 -8.75
CA THR A 86 8.43 0.14 -7.53
C THR A 86 8.70 -0.71 -6.30
N ALA A 87 9.46 -0.19 -5.35
CA ALA A 87 9.67 -0.84 -4.07
C ALA A 87 8.40 -0.75 -3.21
N TYR A 88 7.93 -1.90 -2.70
CA TYR A 88 6.84 -1.95 -1.73
C TYR A 88 7.43 -2.24 -0.35
N LEU A 89 7.61 -1.19 0.44
CA LEU A 89 8.08 -1.30 1.82
C LEU A 89 6.89 -1.23 2.78
N ALA A 90 6.96 -2.01 3.86
CA ALA A 90 5.98 -1.99 4.92
C ALA A 90 5.97 -0.62 5.64
N ARG A 91 4.80 -0.23 6.14
CA ARG A 91 4.59 0.94 7.01
C ARG A 91 4.82 0.56 8.48
N THR A 92 5.90 -0.13 8.71
CA THR A 92 6.43 -0.55 10.01
C THR A 92 7.77 0.14 10.24
N ARG A 93 8.30 0.11 11.46
CA ARG A 93 9.57 0.76 11.79
C ARG A 93 10.76 0.20 10.99
N ASP A 94 10.78 -1.11 10.78
CA ASP A 94 11.83 -1.81 10.03
C ASP A 94 11.75 -1.58 8.50
N ARG A 95 10.62 -1.05 8.00
CA ARG A 95 10.35 -0.80 6.57
C ARG A 95 10.71 -1.97 5.67
N ARG A 96 10.53 -3.19 6.16
CA ARG A 96 10.91 -4.39 5.41
C ARG A 96 10.16 -4.50 4.07
N PRO A 97 10.74 -5.14 3.05
CA PRO A 97 10.04 -5.40 1.80
C PRO A 97 8.77 -6.23 2.01
N LEU A 98 7.68 -5.82 1.37
CA LEU A 98 6.43 -6.57 1.37
C LEU A 98 6.45 -7.66 0.30
N ARG A 99 5.84 -8.80 0.63
CA ARG A 99 5.68 -9.94 -0.27
C ARG A 99 4.28 -9.96 -0.85
N PHE A 100 4.13 -10.27 -2.13
CA PHE A 100 2.83 -10.36 -2.78
C PHE A 100 2.30 -11.79 -2.81
N SER A 101 3.16 -12.76 -3.14
CA SER A 101 2.75 -14.13 -3.42
C SER A 101 3.09 -15.11 -2.32
N LYS A 102 2.33 -16.21 -2.25
CA LYS A 102 2.66 -17.31 -1.32
C LYS A 102 3.99 -17.99 -1.64
N SER A 103 4.36 -18.08 -2.93
CA SER A 103 5.59 -18.73 -3.36
C SER A 103 6.81 -17.85 -3.12
N GLY A 104 6.68 -16.52 -3.20
CA GLY A 104 7.82 -15.59 -3.15
C GLY A 104 8.74 -15.72 -4.36
N ASP A 105 8.24 -16.30 -5.45
CA ASP A 105 8.99 -16.43 -6.69
C ASP A 105 9.41 -15.03 -7.20
N PRO A 106 10.70 -14.76 -7.43
CA PRO A 106 11.16 -13.42 -7.81
C PRO A 106 10.48 -12.85 -9.05
N GLY A 107 10.12 -13.70 -10.02
CA GLY A 107 9.42 -13.29 -11.23
C GLY A 107 7.96 -12.90 -10.98
N ILE A 108 7.27 -13.62 -10.09
CA ILE A 108 5.93 -13.24 -9.63
C ILE A 108 5.98 -11.94 -8.81
N GLU A 109 6.94 -11.82 -7.88
CA GLU A 109 7.10 -10.62 -7.06
C GLU A 109 7.43 -9.39 -7.93
N GLN A 110 8.31 -9.52 -8.92
CA GLN A 110 8.58 -8.44 -9.88
C GLN A 110 7.34 -8.05 -10.69
N ALA A 111 6.54 -9.05 -11.12
CA ALA A 111 5.30 -8.80 -11.85
C ALA A 111 4.30 -7.95 -11.06
N TYR A 112 4.16 -8.22 -9.76
CA TYR A 112 3.31 -7.44 -8.87
C TYR A 112 3.86 -6.03 -8.61
N ARG A 113 5.18 -5.90 -8.47
CA ARG A 113 5.87 -4.62 -8.24
C ARG A 113 5.93 -3.71 -9.47
N THR A 114 5.67 -4.26 -10.65
CA THR A 114 5.68 -3.49 -11.91
C THR A 114 4.43 -2.63 -12.03
N HIS A 115 4.62 -1.31 -12.06
CA HIS A 115 3.59 -0.34 -12.41
C HIS A 115 3.64 -0.10 -13.92
N TRP A 116 2.49 -0.06 -14.57
CA TRP A 116 2.39 0.23 -16.00
C TRP A 116 1.96 1.68 -16.20
N VAL A 117 2.88 2.50 -16.70
CA VAL A 117 2.75 3.96 -16.76
C VAL A 117 2.40 4.41 -18.17
N SER A 118 1.51 5.39 -18.29
CA SER A 118 1.10 5.96 -19.58
C SER A 118 2.30 6.55 -20.33
N PRO A 119 2.47 6.25 -21.64
CA PRO A 119 3.50 6.86 -22.46
C PRO A 119 3.26 8.36 -22.70
N GLU A 120 2.04 8.86 -22.48
CA GLU A 120 1.69 10.29 -22.57
C GLU A 120 2.45 11.15 -21.54
N LEU A 121 2.90 10.55 -20.43
CA LEU A 121 3.72 11.26 -19.45
C LEU A 121 5.13 11.39 -19.97
N SER A 122 5.72 12.60 -19.91
CA SER A 122 7.15 12.77 -20.21
C SER A 122 8.01 11.90 -19.29
N GLU A 123 9.21 11.54 -19.74
CA GLU A 123 10.14 10.71 -18.96
C GLU A 123 10.41 11.28 -17.57
N LYS A 124 10.62 12.60 -17.47
CA LYS A 124 10.77 13.30 -16.19
C LYS A 124 9.57 13.13 -15.26
N LYS A 125 8.34 13.16 -15.80
CA LYS A 125 7.12 12.92 -15.00
C LYS A 125 7.03 11.46 -14.56
N ARG A 126 7.41 10.51 -15.42
CA ARG A 126 7.45 9.08 -15.07
C ARG A 126 8.49 8.79 -13.98
N ALA A 127 9.69 9.35 -14.09
CA ALA A 127 10.74 9.20 -13.07
C ALA A 127 10.29 9.77 -11.72
N ARG A 128 9.72 10.98 -11.69
CA ARG A 128 9.16 11.58 -10.46
C ARG A 128 8.02 10.74 -9.86
N LEU A 129 7.21 10.14 -10.71
CA LEU A 129 6.14 9.24 -10.27
C LEU A 129 6.75 7.99 -9.62
N ALA A 130 7.69 7.32 -10.28
CA ALA A 130 8.37 6.13 -9.76
C ALA A 130 9.10 6.41 -8.44
N GLU A 131 9.81 7.54 -8.35
CA GLU A 131 10.47 8.00 -7.12
C GLU A 131 9.46 8.20 -5.99
N ARG A 132 8.35 8.88 -6.27
CA ARG A 132 7.29 9.12 -5.27
C ARG A 132 6.65 7.82 -4.79
N GLU A 133 6.31 6.90 -5.70
CA GLU A 133 5.69 5.63 -5.33
C GLU A 133 6.66 4.69 -4.61
N SER A 134 7.97 4.81 -4.87
CA SER A 134 9.02 4.01 -4.21
C SER A 134 9.48 4.62 -2.87
N ARG A 135 9.09 5.86 -2.56
CA ARG A 135 9.47 6.51 -1.32
C ARG A 135 8.93 5.71 -0.14
N PRO A 136 9.74 5.48 0.92
CA PRO A 136 9.28 4.77 2.10
C PRO A 136 7.99 5.41 2.65
N PRO A 137 6.99 4.58 2.99
CA PRO A 137 5.74 5.09 3.49
C PRO A 137 5.97 5.86 4.79
N GLU A 138 5.18 6.91 4.98
CA GLU A 138 5.17 7.65 6.24
C GLU A 138 4.62 6.78 7.36
N LEU A 139 5.29 6.78 8.51
CA LEU A 139 4.81 6.08 9.69
C LEU A 139 3.53 6.76 10.17
N VAL A 140 2.57 5.96 10.62
CA VAL A 140 1.27 6.45 11.06
C VAL A 140 1.10 6.10 12.52
N VAL A 141 0.98 7.14 13.33
CA VAL A 141 0.63 7.06 14.74
C VAL A 141 -0.87 7.27 14.86
N VAL A 142 -1.55 6.41 15.58
CA VAL A 142 -2.99 6.49 15.84
C VAL A 142 -3.21 7.09 17.22
N SER A 143 -4.10 8.07 17.28
CA SER A 143 -4.74 8.53 18.52
C SER A 143 -6.05 7.73 18.68
N PRO A 144 -6.04 6.63 19.45
CA PRO A 144 -7.20 5.81 19.70
C PRO A 144 -8.22 6.57 20.57
N LEU A 145 -9.46 6.11 20.53
CA LEU A 145 -10.54 6.62 21.38
C LEU A 145 -10.61 5.94 22.75
N ARG A 146 -9.92 4.81 22.91
CA ARG A 146 -9.90 3.96 24.09
C ARG A 146 -8.47 3.50 24.32
N ASP A 147 -8.19 3.07 25.54
CA ASP A 147 -6.92 2.44 25.88
C ASP A 147 -6.74 1.12 25.12
N PHE A 148 -5.50 0.68 25.02
CA PHE A 148 -5.12 -0.50 24.24
C PHE A 148 -4.04 -1.29 24.97
N THR A 149 -4.04 -2.61 24.77
CA THR A 149 -2.95 -3.48 25.23
C THR A 149 -1.81 -3.46 24.23
N CYS A 150 -0.63 -3.04 24.65
CA CYS A 150 0.55 -3.03 23.80
C CYS A 150 0.97 -4.46 23.45
N SER A 151 1.13 -4.78 22.17
CA SER A 151 1.54 -6.12 21.72
C SER A 151 3.01 -6.45 22.04
N ALA A 152 3.81 -5.48 22.47
CA ALA A 152 5.23 -5.66 22.79
C ALA A 152 5.50 -5.84 24.29
N CYS A 153 4.93 -4.98 25.16
CA CYS A 153 5.11 -5.10 26.61
C CYS A 153 3.92 -5.75 27.35
N GLY A 154 2.76 -5.89 26.71
CA GLY A 154 1.56 -6.49 27.32
C GLY A 154 0.78 -5.55 28.26
N GLU A 155 1.26 -4.33 28.48
CA GLU A 155 0.59 -3.38 29.37
C GLU A 155 -0.57 -2.65 28.68
N GLU A 156 -1.59 -2.30 29.46
CA GLU A 156 -2.64 -1.38 29.03
C GLU A 156 -2.09 0.05 29.01
N GLN A 157 -2.23 0.71 27.88
CA GLN A 157 -1.65 2.02 27.59
C GLN A 157 -2.75 2.94 27.04
N GLY A 158 -2.73 4.18 27.53
CA GLY A 158 -3.45 5.29 26.91
C GLY A 158 -2.56 6.04 25.91
N GLY A 159 -3.07 7.13 25.35
CA GLY A 159 -2.27 7.99 24.47
C GLY A 159 -2.14 7.44 23.06
N TRP A 160 -0.94 7.47 22.47
CA TRP A 160 -0.73 7.14 21.05
C TRP A 160 -0.13 5.76 20.82
N LEU A 161 -0.41 5.18 19.65
CA LEU A 161 0.07 3.86 19.23
C LEU A 161 0.50 3.85 17.77
N ILE A 162 1.32 2.88 17.39
CA ILE A 162 1.54 2.48 15.99
C ILE A 162 1.01 1.07 15.77
N MET A 163 0.45 0.80 14.60
CA MET A 163 0.04 -0.56 14.21
C MET A 163 1.21 -1.28 13.53
N GLU A 164 1.64 -2.41 14.11
CA GLU A 164 2.62 -3.32 13.51
C GLU A 164 2.03 -4.74 13.42
N ASP A 165 2.84 -5.72 12.99
CA ASP A 165 2.44 -7.11 12.75
C ASP A 165 1.65 -7.72 13.91
N GLY A 166 2.15 -7.55 15.13
CA GLY A 166 1.59 -8.12 16.36
C GLY A 166 0.38 -7.36 16.92
N GLY A 167 0.03 -6.22 16.34
CA GLY A 167 -1.04 -5.35 16.83
C GLY A 167 -0.58 -3.95 17.22
N PRO A 168 -1.29 -3.27 18.12
CA PRO A 168 -0.94 -1.92 18.54
C PRO A 168 0.28 -1.92 19.46
N VAL A 169 1.25 -1.05 19.17
CA VAL A 169 2.48 -0.87 19.96
C VAL A 169 2.51 0.55 20.52
N CYS A 170 2.76 0.70 21.81
CA CYS A 170 2.84 2.02 22.45
C CYS A 170 4.08 2.80 22.00
N MET A 171 4.06 4.13 22.15
CA MET A 171 5.15 5.00 21.69
C MET A 171 6.52 4.66 22.31
N ALA A 172 6.55 4.16 23.54
CA ALA A 172 7.79 3.75 24.20
C ALA A 172 8.38 2.50 23.55
N CYS A 173 7.61 1.41 23.43
CA CYS A 173 8.05 0.19 22.75
C CYS A 173 8.35 0.40 21.25
N ALA A 174 7.72 1.40 20.65
CA ALA A 174 7.98 1.81 19.28
C ALA A 174 9.27 2.63 19.12
N ASP A 175 9.96 3.01 20.21
CA ASP A 175 11.07 3.98 20.21
C ASP A 175 10.68 5.31 19.51
N MET A 176 9.49 5.80 19.85
CA MET A 176 8.91 7.05 19.30
C MET A 176 8.49 8.04 20.39
N ALA A 177 8.69 7.71 21.67
CA ALA A 177 8.34 8.57 22.80
C ALA A 177 9.09 9.92 22.79
N HIS A 178 10.23 9.98 22.11
CA HIS A 178 11.03 11.20 21.94
C HIS A 178 10.48 12.16 20.87
N LEU A 179 9.47 11.77 20.09
CA LEU A 179 8.87 12.61 19.06
C LEU A 179 8.02 13.71 19.69
N VAL A 180 8.21 14.95 19.21
CA VAL A 180 7.40 16.09 19.62
C VAL A 180 6.20 16.23 18.69
N PHE A 181 5.00 16.26 19.27
CA PHE A 181 3.78 16.46 18.50
C PHE A 181 3.60 17.90 18.08
N TRP A 182 3.26 18.07 16.81
CA TRP A 182 2.91 19.36 16.24
C TRP A 182 1.49 19.31 15.65
N PRO A 183 0.57 20.20 16.09
CA PRO A 183 -0.79 20.21 15.57
C PRO A 183 -0.82 20.66 14.10
N SER A 184 -1.85 20.23 13.37
CA SER A 184 -2.08 20.71 12.00
C SER A 184 -2.36 22.22 11.98
N GLY A 185 -1.86 22.93 10.98
CA GLY A 185 -2.18 24.35 10.77
C GLY A 185 -1.27 25.08 9.78
N ASP A 186 0.04 24.81 9.84
CA ASP A 186 1.02 25.40 8.92
C ASP A 186 1.78 24.31 8.14
N ALA A 187 1.40 24.14 6.87
CA ALA A 187 2.02 23.16 6.00
C ALA A 187 3.49 23.46 5.66
N ALA A 188 3.90 24.73 5.65
CA ALA A 188 5.30 25.09 5.41
C ALA A 188 6.17 24.68 6.61
N LEU A 189 5.68 24.92 7.82
CA LEU A 189 6.36 24.50 9.04
C LEU A 189 6.41 22.98 9.18
N THR A 190 5.30 22.27 8.93
CA THR A 190 5.30 20.79 8.93
C THR A 190 6.30 20.21 7.92
N ARG A 191 6.38 20.77 6.71
CA ARG A 191 7.36 20.33 5.71
C ARG A 191 8.81 20.57 6.18
N ARG A 192 9.10 21.72 6.78
CA ARG A 192 10.44 22.03 7.32
C ARG A 192 10.81 21.12 8.48
N ALA A 193 9.90 20.93 9.44
CA ALA A 193 10.11 20.02 10.56
C ALA A 193 10.39 18.60 10.08
N LYS A 194 9.60 18.10 9.12
CA LYS A 194 9.81 16.78 8.51
C LYS A 194 11.14 16.68 7.77
N ALA A 195 11.54 17.72 7.04
CA ALA A 195 12.81 17.73 6.30
C ALA A 195 14.03 17.74 7.23
N GLY A 196 13.93 18.39 8.40
CA GLY A 196 15.00 18.44 9.40
C GLY A 196 15.04 17.25 10.36
N SER A 197 14.01 16.39 10.37
CA SER A 197 13.90 15.27 11.30
C SER A 197 14.38 13.96 10.69
N ARG A 198 15.16 13.18 11.46
CA ARG A 198 15.56 11.82 11.07
C ARG A 198 14.37 10.85 11.07
N LEU A 199 13.43 11.05 11.99
CA LEU A 199 12.20 10.27 12.13
C LEU A 199 11.00 11.22 12.16
N SER A 200 9.94 10.85 11.46
CA SER A 200 8.66 11.56 11.49
C SER A 200 7.53 10.57 11.32
N ALA A 201 6.40 10.87 11.95
CA ALA A 201 5.17 10.11 11.82
C ALA A 201 3.98 11.08 11.76
N VAL A 202 2.95 10.69 11.01
CA VAL A 202 1.69 11.42 10.96
C VAL A 202 0.76 10.85 12.01
N VAL A 203 0.23 11.72 12.87
CA VAL A 203 -0.81 11.34 13.82
C VAL A 203 -2.16 11.40 13.13
N VAL A 204 -2.90 10.30 13.18
CA VAL A 204 -4.30 10.21 12.74
C VAL A 204 -5.19 9.95 13.94
N ARG A 205 -6.38 10.55 13.95
CA ARG A 205 -7.40 10.31 14.96
C ARG A 205 -8.70 9.95 14.28
N PHE A 206 -9.38 8.94 14.80
CA PHE A 206 -10.69 8.55 14.28
C PHE A 206 -11.68 9.72 14.42
N SER A 207 -12.34 10.09 13.32
CA SER A 207 -13.38 11.10 13.28
C SER A 207 -14.74 10.42 13.23
N GLY A 208 -15.43 10.40 14.37
CA GLY A 208 -16.77 9.82 14.48
C GLY A 208 -17.77 10.42 13.48
N SER A 209 -17.68 11.73 13.21
CA SER A 209 -18.54 12.42 12.24
C SER A 209 -18.33 11.97 10.78
N ARG A 210 -17.13 11.49 10.44
CA ARG A 210 -16.80 11.04 9.07
C ARG A 210 -16.83 9.52 8.91
N ARG A 211 -17.07 8.77 10.00
CA ARG A 211 -16.96 7.30 10.09
C ARG A 211 -15.59 6.76 9.60
N ARG A 212 -14.51 7.53 9.81
CA ARG A 212 -13.13 7.19 9.43
C ARG A 212 -12.14 7.89 10.34
#